data_AF-A0A5J5WZW7-F1
#
_entry.id   AF-A0A5J5WZW7-F1
#
_cell.length_a   1.000
_cell.length_b   1.000
_cell.length_c   1.000
_cell.angle_alpha   90.00
_cell.angle_beta   90.00
_cell.angle_gamma   90.00
#
_symmetry.space_group_name_H-M   'P 1'
#
loop_
_entity.id
_entity.type
_entity.pdbx_description
1 polymer ?
#
loop_
_entity_poly.entity_id
_entity_poly.type
_entity_poly.pdbx_seq_one_letter_code
_entity_poly.pdbx_strand_id
1 'polypeptide(L)'
;MLRSTCIDDRNVSKSSETSHGEWKLKHDNEEFRVMYREGPHGTPFHTLLVEGYVDGPLDVCLCISWESALYKKWWPQSSFPPFKVNSSTCLQKVRIGEQISLVRMKVAWPLSAREALVHFFFFEYFQEYLIVVLVNTISDVSSINKASHGFTNNGIPEAKDVVRIDMVGGFALQKVNNERSNFRTIANMDMKLDFVLPSLINFISRQLVGNGFRLYQKIITRNE
;
A
#
# COMPACT_ATOMS: atom_id res chain seq x y z
N MET A 1 -18.12 -3.80 -14.81
CA MET A 1 -17.32 -5.00 -14.52
C MET A 1 -15.92 -4.79 -15.09
N LEU A 2 -14.96 -4.39 -14.27
CA LEU A 2 -13.55 -4.35 -14.67
C LEU A 2 -12.86 -5.63 -14.19
N ARG A 3 -13.24 -6.76 -14.80
CA ARG A 3 -12.41 -7.97 -14.71
C ARG A 3 -11.35 -7.79 -15.78
N SER A 4 -10.11 -7.50 -15.38
CA SER A 4 -9.00 -7.46 -16.33
C SER A 4 -8.84 -8.87 -16.89
N THR A 5 -9.36 -9.12 -18.08
CA THR A 5 -9.03 -10.30 -18.86
C THR A 5 -7.54 -10.23 -19.14
N CYS A 6 -6.74 -11.13 -18.57
CA CYS A 6 -5.44 -11.46 -19.13
C CYS A 6 -5.71 -12.00 -20.54
N ILE A 7 -5.70 -11.11 -21.52
CA ILE A 7 -5.59 -11.49 -22.92
C ILE A 7 -4.17 -12.03 -23.07
N ASP A 8 -4.07 -13.21 -23.66
CA ASP A 8 -2.81 -13.91 -23.94
C ASP A 8 -2.02 -13.06 -24.94
N ASP A 9 -1.13 -12.18 -24.45
CA ASP A 9 -0.30 -11.24 -25.22
C ASP A 9 0.82 -11.97 -25.97
N ARG A 10 0.47 -12.94 -26.81
CA ARG A 10 1.46 -13.60 -27.68
C ARG A 10 1.85 -12.77 -28.89
N ASN A 11 1.27 -11.59 -29.13
CA ASN A 11 1.54 -10.80 -30.34
C ASN A 11 1.37 -9.27 -30.17
N VAL A 12 2.06 -8.64 -29.22
CA VAL A 12 2.24 -7.17 -29.24
C VAL A 12 3.71 -6.78 -29.11
N SER A 13 4.22 -6.23 -30.21
CA SER A 13 5.47 -5.51 -30.46
C SER A 13 6.46 -5.32 -29.29
N LYS A 14 7.63 -5.95 -29.45
CA LYS A 14 8.90 -5.64 -28.77
C LYS A 14 9.36 -4.21 -29.06
N SER A 15 8.89 -3.23 -28.31
CA SER A 15 9.61 -1.97 -28.15
C SER A 15 9.06 -1.20 -26.94
N SER A 16 9.91 -1.05 -25.92
CA SER A 16 9.78 -0.20 -24.71
C SER A 16 9.36 -0.82 -23.38
N GLU A 17 9.45 -2.14 -23.19
CA GLU A 17 9.45 -2.69 -21.82
C GLU A 17 10.86 -2.60 -21.21
N THR A 18 11.07 -1.58 -20.37
CA THR A 18 12.05 -1.71 -19.28
C THR A 18 11.78 -3.04 -18.58
N SER A 19 12.82 -3.85 -18.39
CA SER A 19 12.80 -5.27 -17.98
C SER A 19 12.15 -5.53 -16.61
N HIS A 20 10.85 -5.32 -16.50
CA HIS A 20 10.06 -5.71 -15.33
C HIS A 20 9.82 -7.22 -15.36
N GLY A 21 9.93 -7.87 -14.20
CA GLY A 21 9.64 -9.29 -14.09
C GLY A 21 8.17 -9.61 -14.39
N GLU A 22 7.90 -10.84 -14.83
CA GLU A 22 6.53 -11.32 -15.04
C GLU A 22 5.73 -11.33 -13.73
N TRP A 23 4.42 -11.11 -13.83
CA TRP A 23 3.50 -11.22 -12.70
C TRP A 23 3.39 -12.67 -12.22
N LYS A 24 3.74 -12.88 -10.96
CA LYS A 24 3.61 -14.15 -10.27
C LYS A 24 2.32 -14.15 -9.44
N LEU A 25 1.45 -15.13 -9.67
CA LEU A 25 0.20 -15.31 -8.95
C LEU A 25 0.47 -15.94 -7.58
N LYS A 26 -0.01 -15.33 -6.50
CA LYS A 26 0.10 -15.88 -5.14
C LYS A 26 -1.18 -16.56 -4.70
N HIS A 27 -2.31 -15.91 -4.91
CA HIS A 27 -3.63 -16.37 -4.50
C HIS A 27 -4.62 -15.92 -5.56
N ASP A 28 -5.55 -16.80 -5.91
CA ASP A 28 -6.60 -16.52 -6.88
C ASP A 28 -7.81 -17.36 -6.51
N ASN A 29 -8.90 -16.68 -6.15
CA ASN A 29 -10.19 -17.29 -5.93
C ASN A 29 -11.29 -16.31 -6.38
N GLU A 30 -12.55 -16.67 -6.16
CA GLU A 30 -13.68 -15.83 -6.58
C GLU A 30 -13.75 -14.48 -5.86
N GLU A 31 -13.15 -14.37 -4.67
CA GLU A 31 -13.22 -13.17 -3.83
C GLU A 31 -12.11 -12.18 -4.15
N PHE A 32 -10.88 -12.66 -4.33
CA PHE A 32 -9.72 -11.81 -4.57
C PHE A 32 -8.53 -12.53 -5.19
N ARG A 33 -7.71 -11.73 -5.84
CA ARG A 33 -6.47 -12.13 -6.50
C ARG A 33 -5.30 -11.33 -5.94
N VAL A 34 -4.21 -12.03 -5.65
CA VAL A 34 -2.95 -11.44 -5.18
C VAL A 34 -1.87 -11.77 -6.19
N MET A 35 -1.24 -10.72 -6.72
CA MET A 35 -0.15 -10.81 -7.68
C MET A 35 1.06 -10.04 -7.14
N TYR A 36 2.24 -10.50 -7.52
CA TYR A 36 3.49 -9.81 -7.23
C TYR A 36 4.47 -9.95 -8.38
N ARG A 37 5.38 -9.00 -8.51
CA ARG A 37 6.54 -9.12 -9.39
C ARG A 37 7.74 -8.42 -8.79
N GLU A 38 8.91 -8.87 -9.18
CA GLU A 38 10.17 -8.19 -8.86
C GLU A 38 10.25 -6.89 -9.67
N GLY A 39 10.83 -5.86 -9.06
CA GLY A 39 11.17 -4.62 -9.76
C GLY A 39 12.23 -4.84 -10.84
N PRO A 40 12.66 -3.77 -11.52
CA PRO A 40 13.75 -3.86 -12.50
C PRO A 40 14.98 -4.59 -11.92
N HIS A 41 15.67 -5.36 -12.77
CA HIS A 41 16.82 -6.14 -12.33
C HIS A 41 17.84 -5.27 -11.59
N GLY A 42 18.27 -5.72 -10.40
CA GLY A 42 19.25 -5.03 -9.57
C GLY A 42 18.66 -3.95 -8.66
N THR A 43 17.33 -3.74 -8.68
CA THR A 43 16.64 -2.85 -7.75
C THR A 43 16.07 -3.63 -6.56
N PRO A 44 15.95 -3.00 -5.37
CA PRO A 44 15.32 -3.62 -4.20
C PRO A 44 13.78 -3.58 -4.26
N PHE A 45 13.22 -2.94 -5.29
CA PHE A 45 11.79 -2.71 -5.41
C PHE A 45 11.02 -3.98 -5.75
N HIS A 46 9.83 -4.10 -5.16
CA HIS A 46 8.87 -5.14 -5.48
C HIS A 46 7.52 -4.50 -5.79
N THR A 47 6.86 -4.94 -6.86
CA THR A 47 5.50 -4.51 -7.16
C THR A 47 4.52 -5.52 -6.58
N LEU A 48 3.54 -5.03 -5.83
CA LEU A 48 2.51 -5.80 -5.18
C LEU A 48 1.16 -5.34 -5.68
N LEU A 49 0.26 -6.28 -5.96
CA LEU A 49 -1.09 -6.00 -6.42
C LEU A 49 -2.09 -6.93 -5.72
N VAL A 50 -3.18 -6.34 -5.23
CA VAL A 50 -4.39 -7.08 -4.84
C VAL A 50 -5.57 -6.46 -5.52
N GLU A 51 -6.45 -7.30 -6.02
CA GLU A 51 -7.77 -6.91 -6.48
C GLU A 51 -8.80 -7.87 -5.91
N GLY A 52 -9.92 -7.37 -5.43
CA GLY A 52 -10.95 -8.20 -4.84
C GLY A 52 -12.18 -7.43 -4.41
N TYR A 53 -13.17 -8.16 -3.95
CA TYR A 53 -14.39 -7.58 -3.39
C TYR A 53 -14.31 -7.50 -1.88
N VAL A 54 -14.96 -6.49 -1.34
CA VAL A 54 -15.16 -6.31 0.09
C VAL A 54 -16.63 -6.02 0.34
N ASP A 55 -17.19 -6.76 1.28
CA ASP A 55 -18.58 -6.65 1.68
C ASP A 55 -18.68 -5.51 2.72
N GLY A 56 -18.76 -4.30 2.19
CA GLY A 56 -19.08 -3.08 2.90
C GLY A 56 -19.23 -1.89 1.95
N PRO A 57 -19.89 -0.81 2.41
CA PRO A 57 -20.13 0.37 1.60
C PRO A 57 -18.83 1.13 1.30
N LEU A 58 -18.86 1.92 0.22
CA LEU A 58 -17.68 2.58 -0.35
C LEU A 58 -16.98 3.52 0.65
N ASP A 59 -17.75 4.24 1.45
CA ASP A 59 -17.29 5.20 2.45
C ASP A 59 -16.60 4.52 3.65
N VAL A 60 -17.14 3.40 4.13
CA VAL A 60 -16.50 2.58 5.17
C VAL A 60 -15.18 2.00 4.66
N CYS A 61 -15.18 1.49 3.42
CA CYS A 61 -13.97 1.02 2.76
C CYS A 61 -12.91 2.13 2.67
N LEU A 62 -13.30 3.32 2.20
CA LEU A 62 -12.40 4.47 2.13
C LEU A 62 -11.87 4.85 3.51
N CYS A 63 -12.73 4.96 4.52
CA CYS A 63 -12.34 5.34 5.88
C CYS A 63 -11.25 4.41 6.44
N ILE A 64 -11.45 3.09 6.36
CA ILE A 64 -10.51 2.11 6.92
C ILE A 64 -9.17 2.10 6.17
N SER A 65 -9.20 2.34 4.86
CA SER A 65 -8.00 2.34 4.00
C SER A 65 -7.24 3.68 4.01
N TRP A 66 -7.94 4.81 4.15
CA TRP A 66 -7.39 6.17 4.14
C TRP A 66 -6.90 6.63 5.53
N GLU A 67 -7.64 6.31 6.59
CA GLU A 67 -7.34 6.81 7.94
C GLU A 67 -6.17 6.04 8.55
N SER A 68 -4.96 6.50 8.27
CA SER A 68 -3.73 5.82 8.69
C SER A 68 -3.67 5.61 10.20
N ALA A 69 -4.28 6.48 11.01
CA ALA A 69 -4.36 6.34 12.47
C ALA A 69 -5.03 5.02 12.92
N LEU A 70 -5.87 4.42 12.07
CA LEU A 70 -6.51 3.14 12.33
C LEU A 70 -5.58 1.94 12.12
N TYR A 71 -4.48 2.09 11.38
CA TYR A 71 -3.60 0.97 11.01
C TYR A 71 -3.03 0.26 12.24
N LYS A 72 -2.74 0.99 13.33
CA LYS A 72 -2.30 0.37 14.59
C LYS A 72 -3.34 -0.59 15.18
N LYS A 73 -4.63 -0.33 14.94
CA LYS A 73 -5.75 -1.12 15.50
C LYS A 73 -6.00 -2.39 14.71
N TRP A 74 -5.87 -2.36 13.39
CA TRP A 74 -6.30 -3.46 12.52
C TRP A 74 -5.19 -4.18 11.77
N TRP A 75 -4.04 -3.55 11.54
CA TRP A 75 -2.91 -4.19 10.87
C TRP A 75 -2.36 -5.35 11.71
N PRO A 76 -2.03 -6.50 11.12
CA PRO A 76 -1.61 -7.68 11.87
C PRO A 76 -0.41 -7.40 12.75
N GLN A 77 -0.51 -7.79 14.02
CA GLN A 77 0.54 -7.60 15.03
C GLN A 77 1.42 -8.85 15.20
N SER A 78 1.06 -9.97 14.54
CA SER A 78 1.65 -11.30 14.77
C SER A 78 1.96 -12.11 13.49
N SER A 79 1.81 -11.54 12.28
CA SER A 79 2.14 -12.28 11.04
C SER A 79 3.63 -12.57 10.96
N PHE A 80 4.06 -13.76 10.51
CA PHE A 80 5.48 -14.06 10.28
C PHE A 80 5.91 -13.66 8.86
N PRO A 81 7.05 -12.96 8.71
CA PRO A 81 7.82 -12.34 9.79
C PRO A 81 7.11 -11.09 10.32
N PRO A 82 7.32 -10.71 11.60
CA PRO A 82 6.58 -9.65 12.26
C PRO A 82 6.76 -8.32 11.52
N PHE A 83 5.66 -7.76 11.01
CA PHE A 83 5.57 -6.39 10.51
C PHE A 83 4.46 -5.68 11.28
N LYS A 84 4.83 -5.16 12.43
CA LYS A 84 3.88 -4.61 13.40
C LYS A 84 3.85 -3.10 13.30
N VAL A 85 2.69 -2.52 13.01
CA VAL A 85 2.53 -1.05 13.08
C VAL A 85 2.55 -0.63 14.55
N ASN A 86 3.63 0.03 14.97
CA ASN A 86 3.81 0.52 16.34
C ASN A 86 3.05 1.83 16.56
N SER A 87 3.14 2.73 15.59
CA SER A 87 2.47 4.03 15.58
C SER A 87 2.10 4.39 14.16
N SER A 88 0.97 5.08 14.00
CA SER A 88 0.55 5.67 12.75
C SER A 88 -0.21 6.95 13.07
N THR A 89 0.24 8.07 12.54
CA THR A 89 -0.30 9.41 12.89
C THR A 89 -0.38 10.27 11.65
N CYS A 90 -1.50 10.95 11.44
CA CYS A 90 -1.59 12.02 10.44
C CYS A 90 -0.82 13.24 10.97
N LEU A 91 0.25 13.63 10.27
CA LEU A 91 1.07 14.79 10.64
C LEU A 91 0.45 16.09 10.13
N GLN A 92 -0.08 16.08 8.91
CA GLN A 92 -0.61 17.26 8.27
C GLN A 92 -1.73 16.90 7.31
N LYS A 93 -2.88 17.59 7.42
CA LYS A 93 -3.89 17.62 6.36
C LYS A 93 -3.54 18.80 5.45
N VAL A 94 -3.07 18.52 4.24
CA VAL A 94 -2.56 19.56 3.32
C VAL A 94 -3.74 20.32 2.72
N ARG A 95 -4.76 19.59 2.25
CA ARG A 95 -6.04 20.10 1.74
C ARG A 95 -7.09 18.99 1.77
N ILE A 96 -8.31 19.29 1.31
CA ILE A 96 -9.34 18.26 1.14
C ILE A 96 -8.80 17.17 0.22
N GLY A 97 -8.88 15.93 0.68
CA GLY A 97 -8.36 14.78 -0.05
C GLY A 97 -6.84 14.61 -0.02
N GLU A 98 -6.10 15.35 0.80
CA GLU A 98 -4.64 15.25 0.84
C GLU A 98 -4.09 15.30 2.26
N GLN A 99 -3.29 14.31 2.63
CA GLN A 99 -2.66 14.27 3.94
C GLN A 99 -1.28 13.64 3.91
N ILE A 100 -0.47 13.99 4.91
CA ILE A 100 0.84 13.42 5.15
C ILE A 100 0.79 12.72 6.50
N SER A 101 1.15 11.45 6.52
CA SER A 101 1.11 10.60 7.70
C SER A 101 2.44 9.92 7.95
N LEU A 102 2.80 9.73 9.22
CA LEU A 102 3.96 8.95 9.63
C LEU A 102 3.51 7.59 10.14
N VAL A 103 4.01 6.53 9.51
CA VAL A 103 3.79 5.15 9.93
C VAL A 103 5.12 4.57 10.41
N ARG A 104 5.15 3.96 11.59
CA ARG A 104 6.32 3.26 12.13
C ARG A 104 6.02 1.79 12.35
N MET A 105 6.92 0.95 11.91
CA MET A 105 6.78 -0.50 11.88
C MET A 105 7.94 -1.15 12.63
N LYS A 106 7.63 -2.05 13.55
CA LYS A 106 8.61 -2.99 14.08
C LYS A 106 8.74 -4.15 13.11
N VAL A 107 9.98 -4.54 12.83
CA VAL A 107 10.27 -5.75 12.06
C VAL A 107 11.03 -6.78 12.87
N ALA A 108 11.29 -7.96 12.30
CA ALA A 108 12.08 -9.00 12.94
C ALA A 108 13.52 -8.55 13.21
N TRP A 109 14.02 -8.87 14.41
CA TRP A 109 15.44 -8.76 14.74
C TRP A 109 16.28 -9.64 13.78
N PRO A 110 17.47 -9.22 13.33
CA PRO A 110 18.30 -8.09 13.79
C PRO A 110 18.01 -6.74 13.12
N LEU A 111 16.93 -6.63 12.36
CA LEU A 111 16.68 -5.43 11.60
C LEU A 111 16.08 -4.31 12.49
N SER A 112 16.46 -3.06 12.22
CA SER A 112 16.01 -1.86 12.95
C SER A 112 14.50 -1.58 12.83
N ALA A 113 13.95 -0.49 13.38
CA ALA A 113 12.55 -0.16 13.06
C ALA A 113 12.44 0.45 11.65
N ARG A 114 11.28 0.31 11.02
CA ARG A 114 10.98 0.92 9.71
C ARG A 114 10.06 2.11 9.92
N GLU A 115 10.21 3.12 9.10
CA GLU A 115 9.22 4.19 9.02
C GLU A 115 8.90 4.59 7.59
N ALA A 116 7.68 5.04 7.36
CA ALA A 116 7.23 5.60 6.10
C ALA A 116 6.59 6.95 6.39
N LEU A 117 7.09 7.99 5.73
CA LEU A 117 6.44 9.28 5.68
C LEU A 117 5.61 9.33 4.40
N VAL A 118 4.31 9.17 4.55
CA VAL A 118 3.40 8.82 3.46
C VAL A 118 2.54 10.02 3.10
N HIS A 119 2.65 10.46 1.85
CA HIS A 119 1.79 11.47 1.24
C HIS A 119 0.66 10.78 0.50
N PHE A 120 -0.55 10.99 1.00
CA PHE A 120 -1.79 10.49 0.43
C PHE A 120 -2.49 11.62 -0.32
N PHE A 121 -3.02 11.32 -1.50
CA PHE A 121 -3.89 12.19 -2.28
C PHE A 121 -5.04 11.37 -2.86
N PHE A 122 -6.29 11.72 -2.56
CA PHE A 122 -7.46 11.08 -3.16
C PHE A 122 -8.28 12.04 -4.00
N PHE A 123 -8.96 11.46 -4.99
CA PHE A 123 -9.93 12.14 -5.81
C PHE A 123 -11.04 11.17 -6.23
N GLU A 124 -12.21 11.72 -6.51
CA GLU A 124 -13.44 10.97 -6.77
C GLU A 124 -13.90 11.18 -8.21
N TYR A 125 -14.27 10.08 -8.86
CA TYR A 125 -14.99 10.06 -10.12
C TYR A 125 -16.46 9.78 -9.86
N PHE A 126 -17.24 10.84 -9.67
CA PHE A 126 -18.64 10.76 -9.26
C PHE A 126 -19.52 9.91 -10.18
N GLN A 127 -19.27 9.93 -11.49
CA GLN A 127 -20.07 9.19 -12.47
C GLN A 127 -19.96 7.66 -12.32
N GLU A 128 -18.84 7.17 -11.80
CA GLU A 128 -18.54 5.73 -11.71
C GLU A 128 -18.50 5.21 -10.27
N TYR A 129 -18.85 6.05 -9.29
CA TYR A 129 -18.66 5.76 -7.86
C TYR A 129 -17.28 5.18 -7.56
N LEU A 130 -16.26 5.77 -8.20
CA LEU A 130 -14.88 5.35 -8.16
C LEU A 130 -14.06 6.38 -7.39
N ILE A 131 -13.32 5.92 -6.40
CA ILE A 131 -12.39 6.73 -5.62
C ILE A 131 -10.99 6.19 -5.87
N VAL A 132 -10.07 7.07 -6.22
CA VAL A 132 -8.66 6.72 -6.41
C VAL A 132 -7.84 7.44 -5.36
N VAL A 133 -7.02 6.67 -4.65
CA VAL A 133 -6.07 7.14 -3.65
C VAL A 133 -4.66 6.87 -4.16
N LEU A 134 -3.90 7.94 -4.39
CA LEU A 134 -2.49 7.89 -4.69
C LEU A 134 -1.69 7.98 -3.40
N VAL A 135 -0.61 7.21 -3.36
CA VAL A 135 0.27 7.12 -2.20
C VAL A 135 1.72 7.20 -2.67
N ASN A 136 2.46 8.13 -2.08
CA ASN A 136 3.89 8.30 -2.32
C ASN A 136 4.61 8.58 -1.01
N THR A 137 5.77 7.96 -0.79
CA THR A 137 6.60 8.27 0.36
C THR A 137 7.52 9.45 0.11
N ILE A 138 7.70 10.30 1.12
CA ILE A 138 8.67 11.38 1.11
C ILE A 138 9.98 10.85 1.72
N SER A 139 10.94 10.49 0.86
CA SER A 139 12.23 9.94 1.28
C SER A 139 13.14 11.03 1.86
N ASP A 140 13.24 12.15 1.15
CA ASP A 140 14.07 13.30 1.51
C ASP A 140 13.25 14.32 2.32
N VAL A 141 13.48 14.31 3.63
CA VAL A 141 12.82 15.21 4.57
C VAL A 141 13.25 16.68 4.38
N SER A 142 14.41 16.94 3.76
CA SER A 142 14.84 18.31 3.46
C SER A 142 13.97 18.98 2.39
N SER A 143 13.29 18.19 1.55
CA SER A 143 12.34 18.68 0.55
C SER A 143 11.04 19.23 1.17
N ILE A 144 10.75 18.91 2.44
CA ILE A 144 9.51 19.29 3.12
C ILE A 144 9.55 20.75 3.51
N ASN A 145 8.62 21.50 2.92
CA ASN A 145 8.47 22.92 3.15
C ASN A 145 6.99 23.31 3.27
N LYS A 146 6.74 24.46 3.89
CA LYS A 146 5.38 24.94 4.16
C LYS A 146 4.55 25.18 2.90
N ALA A 147 5.18 25.55 1.78
CA ALA A 147 4.45 25.91 0.57
C ALA A 147 3.82 24.68 -0.10
N SER A 148 4.52 23.56 -0.17
CA SER A 148 3.99 22.34 -0.80
C SER A 148 3.35 21.37 0.18
N HIS A 149 3.84 21.30 1.43
CA HIS A 149 3.39 20.28 2.38
C HIS A 149 2.56 20.85 3.54
N GLY A 150 2.47 22.16 3.68
CA GLY A 150 1.76 22.81 4.80
C GLY A 150 2.52 22.81 6.13
N PHE A 151 3.67 22.13 6.22
CA PHE A 151 4.52 22.08 7.41
C PHE A 151 6.02 21.98 7.05
N THR A 152 6.89 22.01 8.05
CA THR A 152 8.34 21.82 7.91
C THR A 152 8.78 20.51 8.54
N ASN A 153 9.95 20.01 8.15
CA ASN A 153 10.58 18.83 8.75
C ASN A 153 10.61 18.80 10.29
N ASN A 154 10.67 19.96 10.97
CA ASN A 154 10.58 20.07 12.43
C ASN A 154 9.30 19.46 13.05
N GLY A 155 8.23 19.30 12.26
CA GLY A 155 6.99 18.68 12.70
C GLY A 155 7.02 17.15 12.68
N ILE A 156 8.09 16.53 12.17
CA ILE A 156 8.26 15.08 12.15
C ILE A 156 8.90 14.65 13.46
N PRO A 157 8.26 13.78 14.25
CA PRO A 157 8.86 13.25 15.46
C PRO A 157 10.20 12.55 15.16
N GLU A 158 11.25 12.84 15.91
CA GLU A 158 12.51 12.12 15.78
C GLU A 158 12.37 10.65 16.21
N ALA A 159 13.19 9.78 15.65
CA ALA A 159 13.39 8.42 16.13
C ALA A 159 14.84 8.00 15.89
N LYS A 160 15.42 7.31 16.88
CA LYS A 160 16.73 6.69 16.75
C LYS A 160 16.59 5.33 16.07
N ASP A 161 17.60 4.95 15.30
CA ASP A 161 17.71 3.63 14.68
C ASP A 161 16.47 3.22 13.87
N VAL A 162 15.96 4.14 13.05
CA VAL A 162 14.87 3.87 12.09
C VAL A 162 15.37 3.97 10.66
N VAL A 163 14.91 3.05 9.82
CA VAL A 163 15.19 3.04 8.38
C VAL A 163 13.92 3.48 7.66
N ARG A 164 14.02 4.54 6.86
CA ARG A 164 12.89 5.04 6.07
C ARG A 164 12.70 4.20 4.82
N ILE A 165 11.53 3.59 4.67
CA ILE A 165 11.16 2.79 3.49
C ILE A 165 10.53 3.66 2.42
N ASP A 166 10.59 3.20 1.18
CA ASP A 166 10.04 3.91 0.03
C ASP A 166 8.86 3.12 -0.58
N MET A 167 7.79 3.83 -0.92
CA MET A 167 6.60 3.26 -1.53
C MET A 167 5.96 4.26 -2.50
N VAL A 168 5.64 3.79 -3.71
CA VAL A 168 4.87 4.54 -4.71
C VAL A 168 3.75 3.65 -5.23
N GLY A 169 2.52 4.15 -5.20
CA GLY A 169 1.38 3.38 -5.65
C GLY A 169 0.06 4.01 -5.27
N GLY A 170 -0.90 3.17 -4.92
CA GLY A 170 -2.23 3.61 -4.54
C GLY A 170 -3.24 2.48 -4.46
N PHE A 171 -4.50 2.89 -4.30
CA PHE A 171 -5.64 1.99 -4.42
C PHE A 171 -6.83 2.68 -5.08
N ALA A 172 -7.66 1.88 -5.72
CA ALA A 172 -8.92 2.25 -6.29
C ALA A 172 -10.03 1.50 -5.55
N LEU A 173 -11.12 2.22 -5.27
CA LEU A 173 -12.32 1.74 -4.64
C LEU A 173 -13.50 2.03 -5.54
N GLN A 174 -14.25 1.02 -5.96
CA GLN A 174 -15.41 1.19 -6.82
C GLN A 174 -16.64 0.57 -6.18
N LYS A 175 -17.73 1.33 -6.08
CA LYS A 175 -19.01 0.80 -5.60
C LYS A 175 -19.52 -0.29 -6.55
N VAL A 176 -19.89 -1.44 -6.00
CA VAL A 176 -20.59 -2.50 -6.74
C VAL A 176 -22.08 -2.39 -6.47
N ASN A 177 -22.46 -2.31 -5.20
CA ASN A 177 -23.80 -2.02 -4.73
C ASN A 177 -23.72 -1.27 -3.38
N ASN A 178 -24.83 -1.14 -2.64
CA ASN A 178 -24.82 -0.38 -1.38
C ASN A 178 -24.05 -1.06 -0.23
N GLU A 179 -23.80 -2.35 -0.32
CA GLU A 179 -23.19 -3.18 0.74
C GLU A 179 -21.88 -3.81 0.27
N ARG A 180 -21.42 -3.48 -0.94
CA ARG A 180 -20.27 -4.13 -1.56
C ARG A 180 -19.48 -3.19 -2.44
N SER A 181 -18.16 -3.27 -2.29
CA SER A 181 -17.20 -2.46 -3.03
C SER A 181 -16.10 -3.35 -3.61
N ASN A 182 -15.59 -2.97 -4.79
CA ASN A 182 -14.36 -3.53 -5.33
C ASN A 182 -13.18 -2.69 -4.82
N PHE A 183 -12.12 -3.38 -4.39
CA PHE A 183 -10.87 -2.76 -3.96
C PHE A 183 -9.74 -3.31 -4.82
N ARG A 184 -8.94 -2.41 -5.37
CA ARG A 184 -7.72 -2.76 -6.08
C ARG A 184 -6.58 -1.88 -5.60
N THR A 185 -5.50 -2.47 -5.11
CA THR A 185 -4.26 -1.75 -4.76
C THR A 185 -3.10 -2.22 -5.60
N ILE A 186 -2.22 -1.28 -5.94
CA ILE A 186 -0.93 -1.57 -6.54
C ILE A 186 0.12 -0.66 -5.88
N ALA A 187 1.25 -1.24 -5.48
CA ALA A 187 2.34 -0.48 -4.90
C ALA A 187 3.70 -1.07 -5.27
N ASN A 188 4.63 -0.19 -5.62
CA ASN A 188 6.06 -0.48 -5.67
C ASN A 188 6.66 -0.12 -4.31
N MET A 189 7.31 -1.08 -3.67
CA MET A 189 7.86 -0.89 -2.32
C MET A 189 9.33 -1.30 -2.29
N ASP A 190 10.16 -0.46 -1.68
CA ASP A 190 11.49 -0.78 -1.21
C ASP A 190 11.49 -0.75 0.33
N MET A 191 11.61 -1.94 0.91
CA MET A 191 11.57 -2.14 2.35
C MET A 191 12.93 -1.90 3.03
N LYS A 192 13.98 -1.60 2.26
CA LYS A 192 15.37 -1.41 2.69
C LYS A 192 15.82 -2.54 3.61
N LEU A 193 15.86 -3.71 2.99
CA LEU A 193 16.22 -4.98 3.61
C LEU A 193 17.58 -5.43 3.04
N ASP A 194 18.59 -4.57 3.11
CA ASP A 194 19.88 -4.70 2.40
C ASP A 194 20.68 -5.98 2.71
N PHE A 195 20.35 -6.65 3.82
CA PHE A 195 20.98 -7.90 4.26
C PHE A 195 20.06 -9.13 4.12
N VAL A 196 18.89 -8.95 3.52
CA VAL A 196 17.87 -10.00 3.34
C VAL A 196 17.92 -10.48 1.90
N LEU A 197 17.99 -11.80 1.73
CA LEU A 197 17.96 -12.41 0.40
C LEU A 197 16.71 -11.96 -0.38
N PRO A 198 16.81 -11.64 -1.68
CA PRO A 198 15.66 -11.23 -2.49
C PRO A 198 14.47 -12.21 -2.42
N SER A 199 14.74 -13.51 -2.30
CA SER A 199 13.71 -14.55 -2.11
C SER A 199 12.89 -14.39 -0.82
N LEU A 200 13.51 -13.89 0.25
CA LEU A 200 12.86 -13.62 1.53
C LEU A 200 12.10 -12.29 1.50
N ILE A 201 12.61 -11.25 0.81
CA ILE A 201 11.84 -10.01 0.57
C ILE A 201 10.57 -10.31 -0.23
N ASN A 202 10.71 -11.14 -1.26
CA ASN A 202 9.59 -11.67 -2.03
C ASN A 202 8.58 -12.43 -1.13
N PHE A 203 9.07 -13.31 -0.24
CA PHE A 203 8.21 -14.03 0.70
C PHE A 203 7.44 -13.09 1.64
N ILE A 204 8.13 -12.10 2.19
CA ILE A 204 7.56 -11.08 3.07
C ILE A 204 6.46 -10.31 2.36
N SER A 205 6.78 -9.77 1.19
CA SER A 205 5.87 -8.95 0.40
C SER A 205 4.61 -9.75 0.03
N ARG A 206 4.78 -11.01 -0.35
CA ARG A 206 3.67 -11.96 -0.53
C ARG A 206 2.79 -12.04 0.72
N GLN A 207 3.38 -12.29 1.90
CA GLN A 207 2.60 -12.45 3.14
C GLN A 207 1.86 -11.18 3.55
N LEU A 208 2.51 -10.02 3.49
CA LEU A 208 1.92 -8.74 3.87
C LEU A 208 0.65 -8.43 3.09
N VAL A 209 0.71 -8.63 1.79
CA VAL A 209 -0.32 -8.21 0.86
C VAL A 209 -1.56 -9.11 0.96
N GLY A 210 -1.37 -10.43 0.95
CA GLY A 210 -2.48 -11.38 1.07
C GLY A 210 -3.12 -11.36 2.46
N ASN A 211 -2.33 -11.34 3.53
CA ASN A 211 -2.87 -11.31 4.88
C ASN A 211 -3.46 -9.94 5.22
N GLY A 212 -2.84 -8.86 4.74
CA GLY A 212 -3.34 -7.49 4.89
C GLY A 212 -4.71 -7.32 4.26
N PHE A 213 -4.92 -7.80 3.03
CA PHE A 213 -6.23 -7.73 2.38
C PHE A 213 -7.31 -8.56 3.10
N ARG A 214 -6.98 -9.78 3.54
CA ARG A 214 -7.92 -10.59 4.34
C ARG A 214 -8.32 -9.92 5.65
N LEU A 215 -7.38 -9.22 6.30
CA LEU A 215 -7.67 -8.49 7.52
C LEU A 215 -8.50 -7.24 7.26
N TYR A 216 -8.23 -6.55 6.16
CA TYR A 216 -9.05 -5.45 5.68
C TYR A 216 -10.51 -5.88 5.46
N GLN A 217 -10.73 -6.99 4.73
CA GLN A 217 -12.07 -7.58 4.55
C GLN A 217 -12.75 -7.85 5.91
N LYS A 218 -12.05 -8.55 6.81
CA LYS A 218 -12.58 -8.87 8.15
C LYS A 218 -12.97 -7.65 8.99
N ILE A 219 -12.26 -6.54 8.83
CA ILE A 219 -12.49 -5.34 9.62
C ILE A 219 -13.67 -4.56 9.08
N ILE A 220 -13.87 -4.55 7.77
CA ILE A 220 -15.05 -3.93 7.16
C ILE A 220 -16.32 -4.67 7.58
N THR A 221 -16.35 -5.99 7.46
CA THR A 221 -17.52 -6.81 7.86
C THR A 221 -17.81 -6.78 9.36
N ARG A 222 -16.87 -6.33 10.20
CA ARG A 222 -17.08 -6.18 11.67
C ARG A 222 -17.61 -4.81 12.09
N ASN A 223 -17.59 -3.82 11.20
CA ASN A 223 -18.06 -2.47 11.48
C ASN A 223 -19.51 -2.24 10.97
N GLU A 224 -20.17 -3.28 10.50
CA GLU A 224 -21.63 -3.38 10.33
C GLU A 224 -22.27 -3.92 11.62
#